data_AF-A0A7W6JR64-F1
#
_entry.id   AF-A0A7W6JR64-F1
#
_cell.length_a   1.000
_cell.length_b   1.000
_cell.length_c   1.000
_cell.angle_alpha   90.00
_cell.angle_beta   90.00
_cell.angle_gamma   90.00
#
_symmetry.space_group_name_H-M   'P 1'
#
loop_
_entity.id
_entity.type
_entity.pdbx_description
1 polymer ?
#
loop_
_entity_poly.entity_id
_entity_poly.type
_entity_poly.pdbx_seq_one_letter_code
_entity_poly.pdbx_strand_id
1 'polypeptide(L)'
;MGDDSAHVRLTLDTDEPISLSDFVGTFVGIESQFEKFIAAQRPDLRGESEFFVKEVRKGSIEADLIVLAAISAGAGFPELPGLIDALDKTQILTKFVGDLRDRIAPYFIRGGRDPKASKSDLSDFYKVVSAMVRDPKGRMNLETAVYEDGKRDVRAAFKFSSSDARTAQGEISEHRRELEAKSDSDYERVLLRFVRPSVEKGKPGKKGGERGVIEKLHKRALPIVYASDLAEQRIRHEKLQVEGNVFRTLFDVDVNVELNANGKPLAYNHACIAK
;
A
#
# COMPACT_ATOMS: atom_id res chain seq x y z
N MET A 1 28.40 -3.46 20.73
CA MET A 1 27.16 -3.07 20.04
C MET A 1 26.32 -2.38 21.09
N GLY A 2 25.96 -1.12 20.84
CA GLY A 2 25.40 -0.21 21.82
C GLY A 2 24.17 -0.77 22.50
N ASP A 3 23.99 -0.39 23.76
CA ASP A 3 22.87 -0.68 24.64
C ASP A 3 21.61 0.01 24.10
N ASP A 4 21.16 -0.43 22.93
CA ASP A 4 20.25 0.36 22.09
C ASP A 4 18.81 0.20 22.60
N SER A 5 18.33 1.30 23.15
CA SER A 5 16.99 1.51 23.66
C SER A 5 15.94 1.18 22.59
N ALA A 6 15.11 0.17 22.87
CA ALA A 6 13.97 -0.31 22.09
C ALA A 6 14.18 -0.64 20.60
N HIS A 7 13.90 -1.89 20.24
CA HIS A 7 13.87 -2.39 18.86
C HIS A 7 12.66 -3.32 18.67
N VAL A 8 12.28 -3.52 17.41
CA VAL A 8 11.31 -4.56 17.04
C VAL A 8 12.09 -5.77 16.56
N ARG A 9 11.87 -6.92 17.18
CA ARG A 9 12.43 -8.20 16.76
C ARG A 9 11.40 -8.98 15.97
N LEU A 10 11.79 -9.41 14.77
CA LEU A 10 11.09 -10.42 14.00
C LEU A 10 11.81 -11.75 14.19
N THR A 11 11.07 -12.76 14.64
CA THR A 11 11.49 -14.16 14.70
C THR A 11 10.64 -14.99 13.75
N LEU A 12 11.28 -15.69 12.83
CA LEU A 12 10.66 -16.68 11.96
C LEU A 12 11.16 -18.06 12.36
N ASP A 13 10.32 -18.84 13.03
CA ASP A 13 10.61 -20.23 13.36
C ASP A 13 10.08 -21.12 12.25
N THR A 14 10.97 -21.87 11.60
CA THR A 14 10.66 -22.61 10.37
C THR A 14 11.19 -24.04 10.43
N ASP A 15 10.34 -25.01 10.10
CA ASP A 15 10.73 -26.41 9.95
C ASP A 15 11.21 -26.71 8.52
N GLU A 16 10.69 -25.98 7.53
CA GLU A 16 11.04 -26.11 6.11
C GLU A 16 11.78 -24.88 5.59
N PRO A 17 12.61 -25.00 4.53
CA PRO A 17 13.26 -23.85 3.91
C PRO A 17 12.24 -22.84 3.38
N ILE A 18 12.41 -21.57 3.74
CA ILE A 18 11.62 -20.47 3.18
C ILE A 18 12.28 -19.93 1.91
N SER A 19 11.45 -19.50 0.95
CA SER A 19 11.96 -18.80 -0.23
C SER A 19 12.56 -17.45 0.18
N LEU A 20 13.70 -17.09 -0.41
CA LEU A 20 14.30 -15.78 -0.22
C LEU A 20 13.33 -14.65 -0.61
N SER A 21 12.52 -14.86 -1.65
CA SER A 21 11.51 -13.88 -2.06
C SER A 21 10.46 -13.63 -0.98
N ASP A 22 10.02 -14.68 -0.31
CA ASP A 22 8.95 -14.62 0.69
C ASP A 22 9.52 -14.03 1.98
N PHE A 23 10.76 -14.40 2.33
CA PHE A 23 11.52 -13.82 3.43
C PHE A 23 11.70 -12.31 3.26
N VAL A 24 12.28 -11.86 2.15
CA VAL A 24 12.48 -10.42 1.86
C VAL A 24 11.12 -9.71 1.76
N GLY A 25 10.13 -10.36 1.15
CA GLY A 25 8.77 -9.84 1.04
C GLY A 25 8.17 -9.49 2.39
N THR A 26 8.34 -10.35 3.41
CA THR A 26 7.87 -10.07 4.77
C THR A 26 8.46 -8.77 5.32
N PHE A 27 9.77 -8.55 5.21
CA PHE A 27 10.39 -7.29 5.67
C PHE A 27 9.85 -6.08 4.94
N VAL A 28 9.82 -6.13 3.60
CA VAL A 28 9.30 -5.04 2.77
C VAL A 28 7.84 -4.71 3.11
N GLY A 29 7.03 -5.74 3.43
CA GLY A 29 5.65 -5.54 3.87
C GLY A 29 5.55 -4.85 5.22
N ILE A 30 6.38 -5.25 6.20
CA ILE A 30 6.41 -4.62 7.52
C ILE A 30 6.93 -3.18 7.43
N GLU A 31 7.99 -2.94 6.66
CA GLU A 31 8.57 -1.62 6.41
C GLU A 31 7.56 -0.65 5.80
N SER A 32 6.89 -1.03 4.70
CA SER A 32 5.83 -0.22 4.08
C SER A 32 4.71 0.12 5.06
N GLN A 33 4.30 -0.84 5.92
CA GLN A 33 3.29 -0.58 6.95
C GLN A 33 3.80 0.35 8.05
N PHE A 34 5.07 0.25 8.42
CA PHE A 34 5.69 1.15 9.38
C PHE A 34 5.74 2.59 8.85
N GLU A 35 6.18 2.79 7.60
CA GLU A 35 6.19 4.11 6.97
C GLU A 35 4.80 4.74 6.92
N LYS A 36 3.78 3.97 6.52
CA LYS A 36 2.38 4.42 6.52
C LYS A 36 1.89 4.77 7.92
N PHE A 37 2.26 3.98 8.92
CA PHE A 37 1.93 4.23 10.33
C PHE A 37 2.54 5.53 10.84
N ILE A 38 3.83 5.77 10.55
CA ILE A 38 4.51 7.02 10.93
C ILE A 38 3.89 8.21 10.22
N ALA A 39 3.64 8.11 8.91
CA ALA A 39 2.99 9.18 8.14
C ALA A 39 1.61 9.57 8.70
N ALA A 40 0.88 8.60 9.26
CA ALA A 40 -0.43 8.83 9.86
C ALA A 40 -0.37 9.40 11.29
N GLN A 41 0.53 8.91 12.14
CA GLN A 41 0.60 9.34 13.56
C GLN A 41 1.48 10.56 13.80
N ARG A 42 2.54 10.72 13.00
CA ARG A 42 3.57 11.74 13.16
C ARG A 42 3.99 12.27 11.78
N PRO A 43 3.13 13.05 11.11
CA PRO A 43 3.45 13.63 9.79
C PRO A 43 4.63 14.62 9.85
N ASP A 44 5.01 15.07 11.05
CA ASP A 44 6.20 15.85 11.36
C ASP A 44 7.50 15.03 11.32
N LEU A 45 7.40 13.71 11.45
CA LEU A 45 8.52 12.79 11.34
C LEU A 45 8.60 12.24 9.91
N ARG A 46 9.72 12.51 9.24
CA ARG A 46 10.14 11.80 8.02
C ARG A 46 11.37 10.99 8.38
N GLY A 47 11.16 9.78 8.84
CA GLY A 47 12.24 8.86 9.17
C GLY A 47 12.43 7.84 8.06
N GLU A 48 13.68 7.49 7.79
CA GLU A 48 14.02 6.26 7.07
C GLU A 48 14.04 5.13 8.11
N SER A 49 13.37 4.02 7.83
CA SER A 49 13.42 2.83 8.68
C SER A 49 14.20 1.75 7.96
N GLU A 50 15.20 1.16 8.61
CA GLU A 50 15.97 0.07 8.02
C GLU A 50 15.88 -1.19 8.89
N PHE A 51 15.65 -2.33 8.24
CA PHE A 51 15.68 -3.64 8.89
C PHE A 51 17.08 -4.25 8.78
N PHE A 52 17.63 -4.68 9.92
CA PHE A 52 18.90 -5.37 9.96
C PHE A 52 18.69 -6.82 10.38
N VAL A 53 19.22 -7.76 9.59
CA VAL A 53 19.25 -9.16 9.98
C VAL A 53 20.38 -9.34 10.99
N LYS A 54 20.03 -9.72 12.21
CA LYS A 54 20.99 -9.90 13.29
C LYS A 54 21.58 -11.29 13.26
N GLU A 55 20.74 -12.30 13.06
CA GLU A 55 21.18 -13.68 13.10
C GLU A 55 20.29 -14.62 12.27
N VAL A 56 20.93 -15.55 11.56
CA VAL A 56 20.28 -16.63 10.82
C VAL A 56 20.77 -17.96 11.40
N ARG A 57 19.88 -18.73 12.01
CA ARG A 57 20.16 -20.07 12.58
C ARG A 57 19.36 -21.14 11.84
N LYS A 58 19.72 -22.40 12.05
CA LYS A 58 18.91 -23.52 11.53
C LYS A 58 17.51 -23.48 12.15
N GLY A 59 16.50 -23.28 11.31
CA GLY A 59 15.10 -23.28 11.70
C GLY A 59 14.63 -22.04 12.48
N SER A 60 15.45 -21.00 12.57
CA SER A 60 15.05 -19.73 13.17
C SER A 60 15.82 -18.56 12.58
N ILE A 61 15.11 -17.49 12.21
CA ILE A 61 15.71 -16.26 11.70
C ILE A 61 15.31 -15.11 12.62
N GLU A 62 16.31 -14.38 13.13
CA GLU A 62 16.13 -13.18 13.96
C GLU A 62 16.61 -11.92 13.23
N ALA A 63 15.72 -10.95 13.11
CA ALA A 63 16.02 -9.63 12.56
C ALA A 63 15.50 -8.54 13.48
N ASP A 64 16.30 -7.50 13.65
CA ASP A 64 15.96 -6.35 14.48
C ASP A 64 15.71 -5.13 13.56
N LEU A 65 14.56 -4.49 13.71
CA LEU A 65 14.24 -3.21 13.08
C LEU A 65 14.90 -2.08 13.87
N ILE A 66 15.69 -1.26 13.18
CA ILE A 66 16.29 -0.07 13.74
C ILE A 66 15.69 1.14 13.00
N VAL A 67 14.97 1.97 13.75
CA VAL A 67 14.38 3.20 13.20
C VAL A 67 15.39 4.32 13.33
N LEU A 68 15.91 4.79 12.19
CA LEU A 68 16.75 5.98 12.07
C LEU A 68 15.87 7.17 11.66
N ALA A 69 15.06 7.65 12.59
CA ALA A 69 14.28 8.85 12.34
C ALA A 69 15.17 10.10 12.44
N ALA A 70 15.48 10.71 11.30
CA ALA A 70 16.06 12.04 11.26
C ALA A 70 14.93 13.07 11.28
N ILE A 71 14.80 13.84 12.37
CA ILE A 71 13.97 15.05 12.33
C ILE A 71 14.72 16.04 11.44
N SER A 72 14.26 16.25 10.20
CA SER A 72 14.75 17.32 9.34
C SER A 72 14.27 18.66 9.91
N ALA A 73 14.95 19.17 10.94
CA ALA A 73 14.74 20.53 11.40
C ALA A 73 15.17 21.47 10.28
N GLY A 74 14.19 22.06 9.60
CA GLY A 74 14.43 23.18 8.70
C GLY A 74 14.93 24.40 9.49
N ALA A 75 16.23 24.43 9.81
CA ALA A 75 17.01 25.61 10.20
C ALA A 75 18.46 25.21 10.58
N GLY A 76 19.36 25.13 9.60
CA GLY A 76 20.70 25.70 9.74
C GLY A 76 21.77 25.08 10.67
N PHE A 77 21.70 23.81 11.09
CA PHE A 77 22.83 23.16 11.79
C PHE A 77 23.28 21.87 11.08
N PRO A 78 24.57 21.70 10.71
CA PRO A 78 24.99 20.65 9.76
C PRO A 78 25.51 19.34 10.37
N GLU A 79 25.36 19.02 11.67
CA GLU A 79 26.16 17.90 12.23
C GLU A 79 25.52 16.90 13.21
N LEU A 80 24.20 16.71 13.38
CA LEU A 80 23.66 15.44 13.94
C LEU A 80 22.13 15.31 13.76
N PRO A 81 21.59 14.09 13.50
CA PRO A 81 20.15 13.87 13.36
C PRO A 81 19.46 14.03 14.71
N GLY A 82 18.33 14.75 14.75
CA GLY A 82 17.52 14.85 15.95
C GLY A 82 17.02 13.47 16.38
N LEU A 83 17.56 12.94 17.49
CA LEU A 83 17.12 11.68 18.08
C LEU A 83 15.68 11.85 18.59
N ILE A 84 14.78 10.98 18.14
CA ILE A 84 13.58 10.65 18.90
C ILE A 84 14.03 10.15 20.28
N ASP A 85 13.44 10.69 21.35
CA ASP A 85 13.73 10.22 22.71
C ASP A 85 13.45 8.70 22.81
N ALA A 86 14.27 7.96 23.55
CA ALA A 86 14.17 6.52 23.70
C ALA A 86 12.77 6.06 24.17
N LEU A 87 12.11 6.87 25.01
CA LEU A 87 10.75 6.65 25.47
C LEU A 87 9.71 6.81 24.34
N ASP A 88 9.86 7.84 23.51
CA ASP A 88 9.01 8.06 22.34
C ASP A 88 9.20 6.93 21.31
N LYS A 89 10.45 6.50 21.07
CA LYS A 89 10.77 5.38 20.17
C LYS A 89 10.09 4.09 20.65
N THR A 90 10.20 3.77 21.94
CA THR A 90 9.55 2.59 22.53
C THR A 90 8.03 2.61 22.32
N GLN A 91 7.40 3.75 22.59
CA GLN A 91 5.95 3.89 22.45
C GLN A 91 5.50 3.78 20.99
N ILE A 92 6.24 4.40 20.06
CA ILE A 92 5.98 4.33 18.62
C ILE A 92 6.05 2.88 18.15
N LEU A 93 7.13 2.15 18.47
CA LEU A 93 7.30 0.76 18.07
C LEU A 93 6.23 -0.16 18.67
N THR A 94 5.90 0.04 19.96
CA THR A 94 4.86 -0.72 20.66
C THR A 94 3.49 -0.52 19.99
N LYS A 95 3.14 0.74 19.68
CA LYS A 95 1.89 1.07 18.99
C LYS A 95 1.88 0.52 17.56
N PHE A 96 3.00 0.56 16.86
CA PHE A 96 3.10 0.00 15.51
C PHE A 96 2.86 -1.51 15.50
N VAL A 97 3.52 -2.27 16.38
CA VAL A 97 3.28 -3.73 16.47
C VAL A 97 1.82 -4.03 16.82
N GLY A 98 1.21 -3.22 17.69
CA GLY A 98 -0.21 -3.30 18.00
C GLY A 98 -1.11 -3.00 16.80
N ASP A 99 -0.85 -1.91 16.08
CA ASP A 99 -1.62 -1.52 14.88
C ASP A 99 -1.52 -2.59 13.79
N LEU A 100 -0.31 -3.06 13.49
CA LEU A 100 -0.10 -4.12 12.50
C LEU A 100 -0.86 -5.41 12.87
N ARG A 101 -0.83 -5.80 14.15
CA ARG A 101 -1.64 -6.91 14.66
C ARG A 101 -3.11 -6.66 14.42
N ASP A 102 -3.64 -5.52 14.85
CA ASP A 102 -5.07 -5.24 14.81
C ASP A 102 -5.60 -5.11 13.37
N ARG A 103 -4.74 -4.76 12.42
CA ARG A 103 -5.07 -4.70 10.98
C ARG A 103 -4.97 -6.06 10.28
N ILE A 104 -4.04 -6.94 10.66
CA ILE A 104 -3.85 -8.25 10.02
C ILE A 104 -4.70 -9.35 10.70
N ALA A 105 -4.80 -9.35 12.03
CA ALA A 105 -5.49 -10.38 12.79
C ALA A 105 -6.96 -10.64 12.36
N PRO A 106 -7.75 -9.64 11.91
CA PRO A 106 -9.08 -9.91 11.37
C PRO A 106 -9.10 -10.93 10.24
N TYR A 107 -8.04 -11.00 9.43
CA TYR A 107 -7.95 -11.94 8.31
C TYR A 107 -7.63 -13.39 8.74
N PHE A 108 -7.31 -13.63 10.02
CA PHE A 108 -7.11 -14.99 10.53
C PHE A 108 -8.42 -15.77 10.69
N ILE A 109 -9.56 -15.10 10.54
CA ILE A 109 -10.89 -15.69 10.59
C ILE A 109 -11.56 -15.50 9.23
N ARG A 110 -12.20 -16.56 8.74
CA ARG A 110 -12.93 -16.54 7.47
C ARG A 110 -13.98 -15.41 7.46
N GLY A 111 -13.99 -14.59 6.42
CA GLY A 111 -14.89 -13.44 6.27
C GLY A 111 -14.50 -12.20 7.08
N GLY A 112 -13.42 -12.25 7.88
CA GLY A 112 -12.92 -11.08 8.60
C GLY A 112 -12.24 -10.08 7.65
N ARG A 113 -12.41 -8.79 7.93
CA ARG A 113 -11.92 -7.68 7.09
C ARG A 113 -11.41 -6.54 7.96
N ASP A 114 -10.32 -5.90 7.53
CA ASP A 114 -10.00 -4.55 7.99
C ASP A 114 -10.75 -3.55 7.09
N PRO A 115 -11.80 -2.86 7.57
CA PRO A 115 -12.59 -1.95 6.75
C PRO A 115 -11.81 -0.73 6.28
N LYS A 116 -10.65 -0.44 6.87
CA LYS A 116 -9.77 0.67 6.50
C LYS A 116 -8.67 0.25 5.53
N ALA A 117 -8.55 -1.03 5.19
CA ALA A 117 -7.48 -1.51 4.33
C ALA A 117 -7.64 -1.03 2.89
N SER A 118 -6.60 -0.38 2.38
CA SER A 118 -6.47 -0.06 0.95
C SER A 118 -5.91 -1.23 0.15
N LYS A 119 -5.99 -1.19 -1.20
CA LYS A 119 -5.36 -2.20 -2.06
C LYS A 119 -3.86 -2.35 -1.80
N SER A 120 -3.17 -1.24 -1.49
CA SER A 120 -1.75 -1.26 -1.13
C SER A 120 -1.53 -1.96 0.21
N ASP A 121 -2.39 -1.73 1.21
CA ASP A 121 -2.29 -2.42 2.50
C ASP A 121 -2.51 -3.93 2.36
N LEU A 122 -3.51 -4.34 1.56
CA LEU A 122 -3.73 -5.76 1.28
C LEU A 122 -2.52 -6.40 0.60
N SER A 123 -1.84 -5.68 -0.29
CA SER A 123 -0.60 -6.17 -0.90
C SER A 123 0.52 -6.34 0.13
N ASP A 124 0.63 -5.43 1.10
CA ASP A 124 1.66 -5.53 2.15
C ASP A 124 1.32 -6.65 3.13
N PHE A 125 0.08 -6.75 3.60
CA PHE A 125 -0.39 -7.81 4.48
C PHE A 125 -0.15 -9.19 3.86
N TYR A 126 -0.42 -9.33 2.55
CA TYR A 126 -0.14 -10.56 1.82
C TYR A 126 1.34 -10.94 1.89
N LYS A 127 2.24 -9.98 1.69
CA LYS A 127 3.69 -10.22 1.79
C LYS A 127 4.09 -10.62 3.21
N VAL A 128 3.57 -9.94 4.24
CA VAL A 128 3.87 -10.22 5.65
C VAL A 128 3.57 -11.67 6.00
N VAL A 129 2.41 -12.20 5.59
CA VAL A 129 2.02 -13.58 5.93
C VAL A 129 2.64 -14.64 5.02
N SER A 130 3.16 -14.27 3.85
CA SER A 130 3.58 -15.22 2.80
C SER A 130 4.68 -16.19 3.23
N ALA A 131 5.65 -15.72 4.03
CA ALA A 131 6.76 -16.56 4.50
C ALA A 131 6.30 -17.80 5.29
N MET A 132 5.18 -17.70 6.02
CA MET A 132 4.69 -18.79 6.88
C MET A 132 3.71 -19.73 6.18
N VAL A 133 3.17 -19.38 5.01
CA VAL A 133 2.14 -20.18 4.32
C VAL A 133 2.66 -21.56 3.91
N ARG A 134 3.90 -21.60 3.39
CA ARG A 134 4.54 -22.79 2.82
C ARG A 134 5.07 -23.76 3.88
N ASP A 135 5.37 -23.25 5.06
CA ASP A 135 5.83 -24.07 6.18
C ASP A 135 4.62 -24.68 6.91
N PRO A 136 4.50 -26.01 7.05
CA PRO A 136 3.41 -26.65 7.80
C PRO A 136 3.29 -26.21 9.27
N LYS A 137 4.42 -25.96 9.94
CA LYS A 137 4.52 -25.72 11.39
C LYS A 137 5.18 -24.38 11.74
N GLY A 138 5.48 -23.58 10.72
CA GLY A 138 6.07 -22.26 10.84
C GLY A 138 5.30 -21.34 11.80
N ARG A 139 6.08 -20.51 12.50
CA ARG A 139 5.57 -19.49 13.41
C ARG A 139 6.31 -18.20 13.19
N MET A 140 5.57 -17.11 13.19
CA MET A 140 6.13 -15.77 13.14
C MET A 140 5.82 -15.05 14.45
N ASN A 141 6.82 -14.37 14.99
CA ASN A 141 6.70 -13.49 16.14
C ASN A 141 7.33 -12.14 15.82
N LEU A 142 6.54 -11.08 15.84
CA LEU A 142 7.01 -9.71 15.77
C LEU A 142 6.77 -9.04 17.12
N GLU A 143 7.83 -8.62 17.81
CA GLU A 143 7.71 -8.09 19.16
C GLU A 143 8.56 -6.85 19.39
N THR A 144 8.04 -5.89 20.15
CA THR A 144 8.83 -4.75 20.64
C THR A 144 9.50 -5.15 21.94
N ALA A 145 10.83 -5.18 21.95
CA ALA A 145 11.63 -5.52 23.11
C ALA A 145 12.43 -4.30 23.59
N VAL A 146 12.39 -4.05 24.89
CA VAL A 146 13.20 -3.05 25.58
C VAL A 146 14.14 -3.78 26.53
N TYR A 147 15.41 -3.39 26.53
CA TYR A 147 16.36 -3.85 27.54
C TYR A 147 16.41 -2.79 28.65
N GLU A 148 15.83 -3.09 29.81
CA GLU A 148 15.92 -2.27 31.02
C GLU A 148 16.68 -3.07 32.07
N ASP A 149 17.77 -2.51 32.61
CA ASP A 149 18.60 -3.13 33.68
C ASP A 149 19.08 -4.56 33.37
N GLY A 150 19.48 -4.81 32.11
CA GLY A 150 19.94 -6.13 31.67
C GLY A 150 18.83 -7.19 31.57
N LYS A 151 17.57 -6.81 31.77
CA LYS A 151 16.39 -7.66 31.58
C LYS A 151 15.64 -7.24 30.32
N ARG A 152 15.25 -8.24 29.54
CA ARG A 152 14.45 -8.06 28.34
C ARG A 152 12.97 -7.98 28.73
N ASP A 153 12.33 -6.84 28.50
CA ASP A 153 10.88 -6.68 28.64
C ASP A 153 10.20 -6.57 27.28
N VAL A 154 9.11 -7.32 27.10
CA VAL A 154 8.35 -7.37 25.84
C VAL A 154 7.10 -6.51 26.01
N ARG A 155 7.06 -5.36 25.33
CA ARG A 155 5.98 -4.37 25.47
C ARG A 155 4.77 -4.67 24.59
N ALA A 156 5.00 -5.24 23.41
CA ALA A 156 3.96 -5.70 22.49
C ALA A 156 4.46 -6.88 21.66
N ALA A 157 3.55 -7.77 21.28
CA ALA A 157 3.86 -8.90 20.41
C ALA A 157 2.70 -9.20 19.47
N PHE A 158 3.05 -9.53 18.24
CA PHE A 158 2.17 -10.05 17.20
C PHE A 158 2.68 -11.43 16.78
N LYS A 159 1.89 -12.46 17.11
CA LYS A 159 2.25 -13.85 16.87
C LYS A 159 1.20 -14.50 16.00
N PHE A 160 1.63 -15.26 15.01
CA PHE A 160 0.72 -16.09 14.22
C PHE A 160 1.43 -17.33 13.69
N SER A 161 0.63 -18.34 13.38
CA SER A 161 1.08 -19.64 12.88
C SER A 161 0.83 -19.77 11.38
N SER A 162 1.38 -20.81 10.77
CA SER A 162 1.10 -21.14 9.37
C SER A 162 -0.38 -21.36 9.06
N SER A 163 -1.20 -21.84 10.00
CA SER A 163 -2.65 -21.97 9.77
C SER A 163 -3.33 -20.61 9.68
N ASP A 164 -2.92 -19.66 10.53
CA ASP A 164 -3.43 -18.29 10.49
C ASP A 164 -3.00 -17.60 9.19
N ALA A 165 -1.74 -17.79 8.79
CA ALA A 165 -1.17 -17.25 7.56
C ALA A 165 -1.90 -17.75 6.31
N ARG A 166 -2.26 -19.04 6.24
CA ARG A 166 -3.04 -19.60 5.11
C ARG A 166 -4.44 -19.00 5.03
N THR A 167 -5.12 -18.89 6.18
CA THR A 167 -6.44 -18.26 6.24
C THR A 167 -6.35 -16.81 5.80
N ALA A 168 -5.41 -16.04 6.35
CA ALA A 168 -5.18 -14.66 5.97
C ALA A 168 -4.86 -14.51 4.49
N GLN A 169 -4.02 -15.35 3.91
CA GLN A 169 -3.68 -15.27 2.50
C GLN A 169 -4.92 -15.38 1.59
N GLY A 170 -5.83 -16.29 1.92
CA GLY A 170 -7.11 -16.42 1.24
C GLY A 170 -8.00 -15.20 1.41
N GLU A 171 -8.23 -14.79 2.65
CA GLU A 171 -9.12 -13.67 2.98
C GLU A 171 -8.62 -12.31 2.45
N ILE A 172 -7.31 -12.08 2.48
CA ILE A 172 -6.67 -10.89 1.90
C ILE A 172 -6.85 -10.88 0.38
N SER A 173 -6.69 -12.03 -0.28
CA SER A 173 -6.88 -12.15 -1.73
C SER A 173 -8.34 -11.89 -2.14
N GLU A 174 -9.28 -12.42 -1.38
CA GLU A 174 -10.72 -12.17 -1.58
C GLU A 174 -11.07 -10.71 -1.31
N HIS A 175 -10.59 -10.12 -0.21
CA HIS A 175 -10.81 -8.70 0.05
C HIS A 175 -10.22 -7.82 -1.06
N ARG A 176 -9.07 -8.19 -1.63
CA ARG A 176 -8.50 -7.45 -2.76
C ARG A 176 -9.42 -7.53 -3.98
N ARG A 177 -9.97 -8.71 -4.28
CA ARG A 177 -10.98 -8.90 -5.34
C ARG A 177 -12.24 -8.09 -5.07
N GLU A 178 -12.71 -8.03 -3.82
CA GLU A 178 -13.86 -7.20 -3.43
C GLU A 178 -13.57 -5.71 -3.63
N LEU A 179 -12.36 -5.22 -3.33
CA LEU A 179 -11.97 -3.83 -3.61
C LEU A 179 -11.77 -3.57 -5.10
N GLU A 180 -11.40 -4.58 -5.89
CA GLU A 180 -11.35 -4.51 -7.35
C GLU A 180 -12.76 -4.48 -7.97
N ALA A 181 -13.67 -5.31 -7.48
CA ALA A 181 -15.09 -5.32 -7.89
C ALA A 181 -15.85 -4.07 -7.40
N LYS A 182 -15.55 -3.54 -6.21
CA LYS A 182 -16.10 -2.24 -5.78
C LYS A 182 -15.52 -1.05 -6.56
N SER A 183 -14.42 -1.26 -7.30
CA SER A 183 -13.96 -0.31 -8.31
C SER A 183 -14.57 -0.56 -9.70
N ASP A 184 -15.58 -1.45 -9.80
CA ASP A 184 -16.43 -1.56 -10.99
C ASP A 184 -16.99 -0.17 -11.32
N SER A 185 -17.07 0.09 -12.62
CA SER A 185 -17.39 1.42 -13.13
C SER A 185 -18.72 1.91 -12.58
N ASP A 186 -18.78 3.13 -12.05
CA ASP A 186 -20.02 3.83 -11.70
C ASP A 186 -21.01 3.79 -12.88
N TYR A 187 -20.46 3.76 -14.10
CA TYR A 187 -21.20 3.64 -15.34
C TYR A 187 -20.53 2.68 -16.31
N GLU A 188 -21.19 1.54 -16.53
CA GLU A 188 -20.85 0.58 -17.58
C GLU A 188 -21.44 0.99 -18.93
N ARG A 189 -20.70 0.68 -20.01
CA ARG A 189 -21.13 0.79 -21.40
C ARG A 189 -21.68 2.16 -21.79
N VAL A 190 -20.90 3.19 -21.54
CA VAL A 190 -21.26 4.58 -21.87
C VAL A 190 -20.46 5.09 -23.06
N LEU A 191 -21.14 5.86 -23.92
CA LEU A 191 -20.54 6.38 -25.14
C LEU A 191 -19.67 7.59 -24.83
N LEU A 192 -18.36 7.42 -24.98
CA LEU A 192 -17.36 8.45 -24.85
C LEU A 192 -17.00 9.03 -26.22
N ARG A 193 -17.09 10.35 -26.34
CA ARG A 193 -16.59 11.09 -27.51
C ARG A 193 -15.37 11.91 -27.14
N PHE A 194 -14.24 11.67 -27.79
CA PHE A 194 -13.05 12.50 -27.60
C PHE A 194 -13.26 13.90 -28.19
N VAL A 195 -12.71 14.91 -27.51
CA VAL A 195 -12.72 16.30 -27.98
C VAL A 195 -11.30 16.72 -28.30
N ARG A 196 -11.12 17.45 -29.41
CA ARG A 196 -9.81 18.03 -29.73
C ARG A 196 -9.36 18.90 -28.55
N PRO A 197 -8.10 18.78 -28.10
CA PRO A 197 -7.56 19.74 -27.17
C PRO A 197 -7.70 21.12 -27.81
N SER A 198 -8.56 21.97 -27.24
CA SER A 198 -8.59 23.38 -27.62
C SER A 198 -7.20 23.93 -27.29
N VAL A 199 -6.58 24.60 -28.27
CA VAL A 199 -5.27 25.27 -28.12
C VAL A 199 -5.34 26.42 -27.10
N GLU A 200 -6.51 26.71 -26.54
CA GLU A 200 -6.68 27.77 -25.56
C GLU A 200 -6.32 27.32 -24.13
N LYS A 201 -5.15 27.83 -23.70
CA LYS A 201 -4.70 28.02 -22.31
C LYS A 201 -4.21 26.78 -21.58
N GLY A 202 -3.30 26.04 -22.20
CA GLY A 202 -2.30 25.27 -21.46
C GLY A 202 -1.24 26.22 -20.90
N LYS A 203 -1.31 26.55 -19.59
CA LYS A 203 -0.15 27.13 -18.90
C LYS A 203 1.05 26.17 -19.05
N PRO A 204 2.27 26.66 -19.29
CA PRO A 204 3.44 25.79 -19.43
C PRO A 204 3.61 24.94 -18.17
N GLY A 205 3.69 23.62 -18.31
CA GLY A 205 3.99 22.69 -17.20
C GLY A 205 2.88 21.71 -16.81
N LYS A 206 1.65 21.82 -17.31
CA LYS A 206 0.64 20.76 -17.16
C LYS A 206 0.46 20.00 -18.47
N LYS A 207 0.83 18.69 -18.49
CA LYS A 207 0.52 17.78 -19.60
C LYS A 207 -0.96 17.94 -19.93
N GLY A 208 -1.28 18.42 -21.13
CA GLY A 208 -2.65 18.53 -21.61
C GLY A 208 -3.23 17.13 -21.74
N GLY A 209 -3.95 16.67 -20.72
CA GLY A 209 -4.60 15.37 -20.72
C GLY A 209 -5.71 15.31 -21.78
N GLU A 210 -5.96 14.11 -22.29
CA GLU A 210 -7.07 13.88 -23.20
C GLU A 210 -8.40 14.25 -22.52
N ARG A 211 -9.33 14.80 -23.31
CA ARG A 211 -10.67 15.17 -22.84
C ARG A 211 -11.72 14.48 -23.68
N GLY A 212 -12.83 14.14 -23.02
CA GLY A 212 -13.98 13.58 -23.69
C GLY A 212 -15.29 14.07 -23.09
N VAL A 213 -16.37 13.76 -23.80
CA VAL A 213 -17.75 14.04 -23.39
C VAL A 213 -18.50 12.73 -23.37
N ILE A 214 -19.15 12.44 -22.24
CA ILE A 214 -20.14 11.39 -22.11
C ILE A 214 -21.48 12.08 -21.89
N GLU A 215 -22.31 12.15 -22.92
CA GLU A 215 -23.55 12.96 -22.91
C GLU A 215 -24.54 12.52 -21.82
N LYS A 216 -24.53 11.22 -21.48
CA LYS A 216 -25.33 10.64 -20.39
C LYS A 216 -24.95 11.20 -19.00
N LEU A 217 -23.69 11.61 -18.82
CA LEU A 217 -23.16 12.06 -17.53
C LEU A 217 -23.10 13.58 -17.47
N HIS A 218 -22.47 14.20 -18.45
CA HIS A 218 -22.28 15.64 -18.45
C HIS A 218 -22.01 16.19 -19.86
N LYS A 219 -22.65 17.32 -20.19
CA LYS A 219 -22.56 17.93 -21.53
C LYS A 219 -21.24 18.66 -21.82
N ARG A 220 -20.36 18.85 -20.82
CA ARG A 220 -19.06 19.52 -20.98
C ARG A 220 -17.92 18.51 -21.07
N ALA A 221 -16.88 18.87 -21.82
CA ALA A 221 -15.67 18.05 -21.93
C ALA A 221 -14.89 18.01 -20.61
N LEU A 222 -14.72 16.81 -20.05
CA LEU A 222 -13.97 16.55 -18.83
C LEU A 222 -12.65 15.85 -19.16
N PRO A 223 -11.60 16.03 -18.33
CA PRO A 223 -10.37 15.25 -18.44
C PRO A 223 -10.65 13.76 -18.21
N ILE A 224 -9.94 12.92 -18.98
CA ILE A 224 -9.97 11.46 -18.85
C ILE A 224 -8.68 11.02 -18.16
N VAL A 225 -8.82 10.21 -17.12
CA VAL A 225 -7.74 9.53 -16.41
C VAL A 225 -7.94 8.03 -16.61
N TYR A 226 -6.94 7.37 -17.19
CA TYR A 226 -7.00 5.94 -17.47
C TYR A 226 -6.78 5.12 -16.20
N ALA A 227 -7.38 3.91 -16.17
CA ALA A 227 -7.23 3.01 -15.04
C ALA A 227 -5.80 2.45 -14.90
N SER A 228 -5.09 2.33 -16.01
CA SER A 228 -3.71 1.84 -16.10
C SER A 228 -3.09 2.23 -17.44
N ASP A 229 -1.77 2.15 -17.54
CA ASP A 229 -1.03 2.35 -18.81
C ASP A 229 -1.50 1.35 -19.90
N LEU A 230 -1.91 0.15 -19.50
CA LEU A 230 -2.44 -0.87 -20.41
C LEU A 230 -3.83 -0.50 -20.95
N ALA A 231 -4.68 0.13 -20.11
CA ALA A 231 -5.96 0.67 -20.56
C ALA A 231 -5.76 1.84 -21.52
N GLU A 232 -4.79 2.71 -21.25
CA GLU A 232 -4.41 3.79 -22.17
C GLU A 232 -3.94 3.24 -23.52
N GLN A 233 -3.06 2.23 -23.51
CA GLN A 233 -2.56 1.61 -24.73
C GLN A 233 -3.66 0.95 -25.57
N ARG A 234 -4.64 0.29 -24.93
CA ARG A 234 -5.80 -0.29 -25.63
C ARG A 234 -6.66 0.77 -26.30
N ILE A 235 -7.01 1.83 -25.57
CA ILE A 235 -7.76 2.95 -26.13
C ILE A 235 -6.99 3.64 -27.26
N ARG A 236 -5.67 3.80 -27.11
CA ARG A 236 -4.81 4.34 -28.17
C ARG A 236 -4.78 3.43 -29.40
N HIS A 237 -4.70 2.12 -29.20
CA HIS A 237 -4.72 1.15 -30.29
C HIS A 237 -6.05 1.21 -31.05
N GLU A 238 -7.20 1.23 -30.35
CA GLU A 238 -8.50 1.37 -31.00
C GLU A 238 -8.64 2.69 -31.75
N LYS A 239 -8.18 3.81 -31.18
CA LYS A 239 -8.17 5.11 -31.87
C LYS A 239 -7.39 5.07 -33.19
N LEU A 240 -6.32 4.28 -33.27
CA LEU A 240 -5.52 4.12 -34.49
C LEU A 240 -6.19 3.19 -35.52
N GLN A 241 -7.01 2.26 -35.08
CA GLN A 241 -7.75 1.31 -35.93
C GLN A 241 -9.06 1.89 -36.48
N VAL A 242 -9.56 3.00 -35.93
CA VAL A 242 -10.76 3.66 -36.44
C VAL A 242 -10.50 4.26 -37.83
N GLU A 243 -11.22 3.75 -38.84
CA GLU A 243 -11.27 4.37 -40.15
C GLU A 243 -12.04 5.70 -40.07
N GLY A 244 -11.31 6.82 -40.08
CA GLY A 244 -11.87 8.18 -40.13
C GLY A 244 -11.45 9.10 -38.99
N ASN A 245 -12.33 10.04 -38.61
CA ASN A 245 -12.00 11.06 -37.61
C ASN A 245 -12.39 10.60 -36.20
N VAL A 246 -11.38 10.25 -35.40
CA VAL A 246 -11.50 9.82 -33.99
C VAL A 246 -12.34 10.76 -33.10
N PHE A 247 -12.41 12.05 -33.43
CA PHE A 247 -13.20 13.05 -32.67
C PHE A 247 -14.70 13.06 -33.01
N ARG A 248 -15.10 12.30 -34.04
CA ARG A 248 -16.50 12.06 -34.41
C ARG A 248 -16.97 10.65 -34.06
N THR A 249 -16.06 9.76 -33.73
CA THR A 249 -16.34 8.37 -33.31
C THR A 249 -16.72 8.32 -31.83
N LEU A 250 -17.63 7.40 -31.50
CA LEU A 250 -18.05 7.10 -30.14
C LEU A 250 -17.39 5.79 -29.72
N PHE A 251 -16.80 5.78 -28.52
CA PHE A 251 -16.18 4.60 -27.91
C PHE A 251 -17.09 4.09 -26.79
N ASP A 252 -17.33 2.78 -26.76
CA ASP A 252 -18.05 2.13 -25.66
C ASP A 252 -17.07 1.92 -24.50
N VAL A 253 -17.27 2.63 -23.39
CA VAL A 253 -16.32 2.62 -22.26
C VAL A 253 -17.04 2.40 -20.94
N ASP A 254 -16.30 1.80 -20.02
CA ASP A 254 -16.64 1.71 -18.60
C ASP A 254 -15.87 2.82 -17.87
N VAL A 255 -16.55 3.59 -17.01
CA VAL A 255 -15.98 4.80 -16.41
C VAL A 255 -16.45 5.08 -14.97
N ASN A 256 -15.54 5.61 -14.15
CA ASN A 256 -15.85 6.22 -12.85
C ASN A 256 -15.92 7.74 -12.97
N VAL A 257 -16.80 8.39 -12.23
CA VAL A 257 -16.93 9.86 -12.26
C VAL A 257 -16.42 10.44 -10.96
N GLU A 258 -15.36 11.25 -11.05
CA GLU A 258 -14.91 12.01 -9.90
C GLU A 258 -15.82 13.22 -9.69
N LEU A 259 -16.43 13.32 -8.51
CA LEU A 259 -17.30 14.43 -8.12
C LEU A 259 -16.53 15.39 -7.22
N ASN A 260 -16.72 16.70 -7.43
CA ASN A 260 -16.23 17.72 -6.52
C ASN A 260 -17.07 17.76 -5.21
N ALA A 261 -16.61 18.47 -4.18
CA ALA A 261 -17.31 18.61 -2.89
C ALA A 261 -18.77 19.12 -3.00
N ASN A 262 -19.11 19.76 -4.13
CA ASN A 262 -20.46 20.23 -4.45
C ASN A 262 -21.27 19.26 -5.35
N GLY A 263 -20.83 18.01 -5.50
CA GLY A 263 -21.49 16.97 -6.32
C GLY A 263 -21.40 17.17 -7.83
N LYS A 264 -20.50 18.03 -8.34
CA LYS A 264 -20.34 18.29 -9.78
C LYS A 264 -19.23 17.41 -10.38
N PRO A 265 -19.44 16.78 -11.56
CA PRO A 265 -18.42 16.00 -12.26
C PRO A 265 -17.18 16.83 -12.58
N LEU A 266 -16.00 16.31 -12.20
CA LEU A 266 -14.71 16.96 -12.34
C LEU A 266 -13.80 16.23 -13.34
N ALA A 267 -13.80 14.90 -13.32
CA ALA A 267 -13.02 14.06 -14.22
C ALA A 267 -13.72 12.71 -14.47
N TYR A 268 -13.38 12.09 -15.59
CA TYR A 268 -13.67 10.69 -15.87
C TYR A 268 -12.44 9.86 -15.46
N ASN A 269 -12.56 9.11 -14.38
CA ASN A 269 -11.50 8.26 -13.85
C ASN A 269 -11.69 6.81 -14.29
N HIS A 270 -10.58 6.08 -14.33
CA HIS A 270 -10.53 4.66 -14.64
C HIS A 270 -11.19 4.26 -15.97
N ALA A 271 -11.18 5.15 -16.97
CA ALA A 271 -11.80 4.85 -18.26
C ALA A 271 -11.09 3.67 -18.96
N CYS A 272 -11.87 2.65 -19.35
CA CYS A 272 -11.42 1.52 -20.15
C CYS A 272 -12.49 1.13 -21.18
N ILE A 273 -12.10 0.43 -22.26
CA ILE A 273 -13.06 -0.06 -23.26
C ILE A 273 -13.91 -1.17 -22.63
N ALA A 274 -15.23 -1.07 -22.81
CA ALA A 274 -16.16 -2.09 -22.36
C ALA A 274 -15.90 -3.42 -23.08
N LYS A 275 -15.94 -4.53 -22.34
CA LYS A 275 -15.73 -5.88 -22.89
C LYS A 275 -16.94 -6.42 -23.65
#